data_AF-A0AA42VGC2-F1
#
_entry.id   AF-A0AA42VGC2-F1
#
_cell.length_a   1.000
_cell.length_b   1.000
_cell.length_c   1.000
_cell.angle_alpha   90.00
_cell.angle_beta   90.00
_cell.angle_gamma   90.00
#
_symmetry.space_group_name_H-M   'P 1'
#
loop_
_entity.id
_entity.type
_entity.pdbx_description
1 polymer ?
#
loop_
_entity_poly.entity_id
_entity_poly.type
_entity_poly.pdbx_seq_one_letter_code
_entity_poly.pdbx_strand_id
1 'polypeptide(L)'
;MSDLYEPLEFVFCGFRKGDAGLFISVATLRDGVLGREMYFSKGKSKRRWVVGGIYSGASFSDNGAKGLDDAHYVKAWEVQGDKIEWQAKSEQAEALARSEKLEADDRKRNELEELMLPIRKQYGALTKRRDRAGAAALEEAVLRALRAPIRKAEEK
;
A
#
# COMPACT_ATOMS: atom_id res chain seq x y z
N MET A 1 -3.98 22.51 -25.84
CA MET A 1 -3.47 23.57 -24.94
C MET A 1 -2.44 22.89 -24.04
N SER A 2 -1.24 23.46 -23.90
CA SER A 2 -0.23 22.93 -22.97
C SER A 2 -0.68 23.23 -21.55
N ASP A 3 -0.80 22.21 -20.71
CA ASP A 3 -1.05 22.41 -19.27
C ASP A 3 0.08 23.27 -18.70
N LEU A 4 -0.27 24.49 -18.26
CA LEU A 4 0.68 25.41 -17.64
C LEU A 4 0.97 24.89 -16.23
N TYR A 5 2.22 24.53 -15.95
CA TYR A 5 2.65 24.12 -14.62
C TYR A 5 3.24 25.32 -13.89
N GLU A 6 2.66 25.67 -12.75
CA GLU A 6 3.07 26.79 -11.94
C GLU A 6 3.77 26.28 -10.66
N PRO A 7 4.97 26.80 -10.32
CA PRO A 7 5.62 26.46 -9.07
C PRO A 7 4.80 27.03 -7.90
N LEU A 8 4.34 26.16 -7.02
CA LEU A 8 3.53 26.53 -5.86
C LEU A 8 4.00 25.77 -4.63
N GLU A 9 3.90 26.43 -3.48
CA GLU A 9 3.93 25.71 -2.21
C GLU A 9 2.66 24.87 -2.07
N PHE A 10 2.72 23.85 -1.23
CA PHE A 10 1.56 23.00 -0.97
C PHE A 10 1.63 22.41 0.43
N VAL A 11 0.46 22.12 0.98
CA VAL A 11 0.32 21.41 2.25
C VAL A 11 0.13 19.94 1.98
N PHE A 12 0.83 19.07 2.72
CA PHE A 12 0.53 17.65 2.76
C PHE A 12 -0.66 17.38 3.71
N CYS A 13 -1.80 16.99 3.16
CA CYS A 13 -3.06 16.76 3.89
C CYS A 13 -3.22 15.30 4.35
N GLY A 14 -2.15 14.50 4.28
CA GLY A 14 -2.12 13.10 4.69
C GLY A 14 -2.50 12.12 3.58
N PHE A 15 -2.78 10.88 3.97
CA PHE A 15 -3.18 9.83 3.04
C PHE A 15 -4.69 9.75 2.87
N ARG A 16 -5.14 9.24 1.73
CA ARG A 16 -6.53 8.88 1.45
C ARG A 16 -6.59 7.48 0.87
N LYS A 17 -7.62 6.73 1.22
CA LYS A 17 -7.89 5.43 0.63
C LYS A 17 -8.72 5.64 -0.64
N GLY A 18 -8.22 5.11 -1.75
CA GLY A 18 -9.00 4.90 -2.96
C GLY A 18 -9.03 3.41 -3.31
N ASP A 19 -9.68 3.08 -4.43
CA ASP A 19 -9.88 1.69 -4.86
C ASP A 19 -8.54 1.00 -5.14
N ALA A 20 -7.62 1.70 -5.81
CA ALA A 20 -6.29 1.19 -6.14
C ALA A 20 -5.27 1.27 -4.97
N GLY A 21 -5.71 1.66 -3.76
CA GLY A 21 -4.87 1.71 -2.56
C GLY A 21 -4.74 3.11 -1.96
N LEU A 22 -3.58 3.38 -1.34
CA LEU A 22 -3.33 4.64 -0.66
C LEU A 22 -2.81 5.71 -1.62
N PHE A 23 -3.47 6.86 -1.61
CA PHE A 23 -3.09 8.08 -2.31
C PHE A 23 -2.57 9.11 -1.32
N ILE A 24 -1.69 9.99 -1.78
CA ILE A 24 -1.33 11.21 -1.05
C ILE A 24 -2.34 12.30 -1.39
N SER A 25 -2.80 13.02 -0.37
CA SER A 25 -3.58 14.25 -0.54
C SER A 25 -2.69 15.45 -0.30
N VAL A 26 -2.72 16.40 -1.23
CA VAL A 26 -2.02 17.69 -1.11
C VAL A 26 -2.95 18.81 -1.51
N ALA A 27 -2.83 19.97 -0.88
CA ALA A 27 -3.53 21.19 -1.27
C ALA A 27 -2.51 22.25 -1.64
N THR A 28 -2.60 22.82 -2.85
CA THR A 28 -1.74 23.92 -3.26
C THR A 28 -1.97 25.14 -2.37
N LEU A 29 -0.93 25.93 -2.13
CA LEU A 29 -0.99 27.14 -1.33
C LEU A 29 -0.67 28.34 -2.22
N ARG A 30 -1.58 29.30 -2.30
CA ARG A 30 -1.38 30.57 -3.02
C ARG A 30 -1.74 31.72 -2.09
N ASP A 31 -0.77 32.58 -1.80
CA ASP A 31 -0.95 33.76 -0.94
C ASP A 31 -1.59 33.45 0.42
N GLY A 32 -1.24 32.30 1.00
CA GLY A 32 -1.79 31.83 2.28
C GLY A 32 -3.15 31.14 2.20
N VAL A 33 -3.75 31.04 1.01
CA VAL A 33 -5.04 30.38 0.77
C VAL A 33 -4.82 28.97 0.25
N LEU A 34 -5.48 28.00 0.91
CA LEU A 34 -5.50 26.62 0.46
C LEU A 34 -6.38 26.46 -0.78
N GLY A 35 -5.81 25.86 -1.81
CA GLY A 35 -6.53 25.38 -2.98
C GLY A 35 -7.25 24.07 -2.71
N ARG A 36 -7.82 23.50 -3.78
CA ARG A 36 -8.49 22.20 -3.73
C ARG A 36 -7.49 21.08 -3.43
N GLU A 37 -7.91 20.07 -2.66
CA GLU A 37 -7.14 18.84 -2.50
C GLU A 37 -6.98 18.13 -3.86
N MET A 38 -5.73 17.77 -4.16
CA MET A 38 -5.32 16.94 -5.29
C MET A 38 -4.78 15.61 -4.76
N TYR A 39 -5.05 14.54 -5.50
CA TYR A 39 -4.68 13.17 -5.11
C TYR A 39 -3.64 12.60 -6.05
N PHE A 40 -2.55 12.05 -5.50
CA PHE A 40 -1.50 11.42 -6.28
C PHE A 40 -1.15 10.04 -5.74
N SER A 41 -0.66 9.15 -6.60
CA SER A 41 -0.18 7.84 -6.17
C SER A 41 0.98 7.98 -5.18
N LYS A 42 0.98 7.15 -4.14
CA LYS A 42 2.02 7.15 -3.10
C LYS A 42 3.39 6.75 -3.67
N GLY A 43 4.31 7.72 -3.74
CA GLY A 43 5.73 7.48 -4.01
C GLY A 43 6.52 7.03 -2.76
N LYS A 44 7.75 6.51 -2.93
CA LYS A 44 8.57 6.01 -1.82
C LYS A 44 9.08 7.11 -0.88
N SER A 45 9.49 8.27 -1.40
CA SER A 45 10.03 9.40 -0.61
C SER A 45 8.96 10.08 0.26
N LYS A 46 7.72 10.10 -0.22
CA LYS A 46 6.56 10.75 0.41
C LYS A 46 6.05 10.10 1.70
N ARG A 47 6.60 8.95 2.11
CA ARG A 47 6.26 8.30 3.40
C ARG A 47 6.72 9.09 4.62
N ARG A 48 7.67 10.02 4.46
CA ARG A 48 8.26 10.80 5.55
C ARG A 48 7.59 12.16 5.73
N TRP A 49 6.59 12.48 4.92
CA TRP A 49 5.93 13.77 5.00
C TRP A 49 5.06 13.89 6.24
N VAL A 50 5.02 15.09 6.80
CA VAL A 50 4.29 15.39 8.03
C VAL A 50 2.95 16.00 7.64
N VAL A 51 1.85 15.46 8.18
CA VAL A 51 0.50 16.01 7.94
C VAL A 51 0.45 17.45 8.41
N GLY A 52 -0.05 18.35 7.56
CA GLY A 52 -0.02 19.79 7.77
C GLY A 52 1.37 20.42 7.59
N GLY A 53 2.35 19.70 7.03
CA GLY A 53 3.61 20.30 6.58
C GLY A 53 3.43 21.02 5.25
N ILE A 54 3.98 22.23 5.15
CA ILE A 54 4.11 23.00 3.90
C ILE A 54 5.43 22.61 3.24
N TYR A 55 5.35 22.33 1.94
CA TYR A 55 6.46 21.90 1.11
C TYR A 55 6.57 22.80 -0.13
N SER A 56 7.80 22.95 -0.65
CA SER A 56 8.12 23.71 -1.87
C SER A 56 9.01 22.89 -2.80
N GLY A 57 9.10 23.31 -4.07
CA GLY A 57 9.88 22.64 -5.11
C GLY A 57 9.06 21.78 -6.08
N ALA A 58 7.73 21.81 -5.99
CA ALA A 58 6.83 21.19 -6.95
C ALA A 58 6.12 22.24 -7.83
N SER A 59 5.69 21.83 -9.01
CA SER A 59 4.86 22.65 -9.90
C SER A 59 3.53 21.95 -10.17
N PHE A 60 2.44 22.70 -10.19
CA PHE A 60 1.08 22.20 -10.30
C PHE A 60 0.38 22.76 -11.53
N SER A 61 -0.50 21.95 -12.10
CA SER A 61 -1.51 22.35 -13.09
C SER A 61 -2.86 21.80 -12.64
N ASP A 62 -3.94 22.17 -13.34
CA ASP A 62 -5.28 21.66 -13.04
C ASP A 62 -5.36 20.12 -13.09
N ASN A 63 -4.50 19.49 -13.90
CA ASN A 63 -4.52 18.06 -14.17
C ASN A 63 -3.42 17.27 -13.44
N GLY A 64 -2.48 17.93 -12.75
CA GLY A 64 -1.45 17.19 -12.05
C GLY A 64 -0.32 18.01 -11.46
N ALA A 65 0.78 17.34 -11.15
CA ALA A 65 1.95 17.95 -10.51
C ALA A 65 3.26 17.31 -10.99
N LYS A 66 4.32 18.11 -10.97
CA LYS A 66 5.71 17.73 -11.27
C LYS A 66 6.61 18.09 -10.09
N GLY A 67 7.67 17.32 -9.86
CA GLY A 67 8.63 17.59 -8.78
C GLY A 67 8.13 17.26 -7.37
N LEU A 68 6.97 16.60 -7.22
CA LEU A 68 6.43 16.22 -5.91
C LEU A 68 7.36 15.31 -5.10
N ASP A 69 8.18 14.46 -5.73
CA ASP A 69 9.09 13.56 -4.99
C ASP A 69 10.35 14.27 -4.47
N ASP A 70 10.69 15.42 -5.05
CA ASP A 70 11.88 16.23 -4.74
C ASP A 70 11.54 17.46 -3.87
N ALA A 71 10.27 17.63 -3.51
CA ALA A 71 9.81 18.73 -2.69
C ALA A 71 10.40 18.67 -1.27
N HIS A 72 10.77 19.83 -0.74
CA HIS A 72 11.40 19.98 0.57
C HIS A 72 10.46 20.69 1.55
N TYR A 73 10.60 20.35 2.84
CA TYR A 73 9.80 20.94 3.90
C TYR A 73 10.20 22.40 4.13
N VAL A 74 9.20 23.27 4.27
CA VAL A 74 9.38 24.71 4.53
C VAL A 74 8.99 25.03 5.97
N LYS A 75 7.72 24.79 6.32
CA LYS A 75 7.18 25.10 7.65
C LYS A 75 5.92 24.28 7.96
N ALA A 76 5.39 24.42 9.17
CA ALA A 76 4.11 23.82 9.54
C ALA A 76 2.95 24.76 9.16
N TRP A 77 1.83 24.19 8.73
CA TRP A 77 0.53 24.86 8.66
C TRP A 77 0.17 25.40 10.04
N GLU A 78 -0.54 26.52 10.15
CA GLU A 78 -0.79 27.15 11.45
C GLU A 78 -2.11 26.70 12.07
N VAL A 79 -3.12 26.40 11.24
CA VAL A 79 -4.46 26.05 11.69
C VAL A 79 -4.49 24.62 12.24
N GLN A 80 -4.67 24.49 13.55
CA GLN A 80 -4.65 23.19 14.22
C GLN A 80 -5.89 22.32 13.89
N GLY A 81 -7.06 22.92 13.68
CA GLY A 81 -8.29 22.21 13.32
C GLY A 81 -8.12 21.37 12.06
N ASP A 82 -7.60 21.98 11.00
CA ASP A 82 -7.33 21.31 9.72
C ASP A 82 -6.38 20.13 9.89
N LYS A 83 -5.30 20.30 10.67
CA LYS A 83 -4.34 19.23 10.93
C LYS A 83 -4.99 18.03 11.61
N ILE A 84 -5.85 18.26 12.60
CA ILE A 84 -6.54 17.18 13.31
C ILE A 84 -7.44 16.43 12.35
N GLU A 85 -8.21 17.13 11.53
CA GLU A 85 -9.08 16.50 10.54
C GLU A 85 -8.30 15.68 9.52
N TRP A 86 -7.23 16.26 8.95
CA TRP A 86 -6.36 15.58 8.00
C TRP A 86 -5.67 14.36 8.60
N GLN A 87 -5.20 14.47 9.84
CA GLN A 87 -4.56 13.39 10.57
C GLN A 87 -5.54 12.24 10.80
N ALA A 88 -6.76 12.54 11.28
CA ALA A 88 -7.79 11.54 11.50
C ALA A 88 -8.15 10.78 10.20
N LYS A 89 -8.35 11.52 9.09
CA LYS A 89 -8.61 10.91 7.77
C LYS A 89 -7.44 10.06 7.28
N SER A 90 -6.21 10.53 7.51
CA SER A 90 -5.00 9.80 7.13
C SER A 90 -4.85 8.50 7.91
N GLU A 91 -5.03 8.54 9.23
CA GLU A 91 -4.95 7.37 10.10
C GLU A 91 -6.03 6.35 9.76
N GLN A 92 -7.26 6.80 9.50
CA GLN A 92 -8.33 5.92 9.05
C GLN A 92 -7.97 5.23 7.72
N ALA A 93 -7.47 5.98 6.74
CA ALA A 93 -7.07 5.42 5.45
C ALA A 93 -5.96 4.36 5.61
N GLU A 94 -4.95 4.64 6.45
CA GLU A 94 -3.87 3.70 6.72
C GLU A 94 -4.33 2.48 7.53
N ALA A 95 -5.27 2.64 8.45
CA ALA A 95 -5.89 1.53 9.17
C ALA A 95 -6.65 0.60 8.22
N LEU A 96 -7.47 1.15 7.32
CA LEU A 96 -8.19 0.38 6.31
C LEU A 96 -7.24 -0.38 5.38
N ALA A 97 -6.21 0.28 4.86
CA ALA A 97 -5.22 -0.36 3.99
C ALA A 97 -4.45 -1.49 4.71
N ARG A 98 -4.20 -1.36 6.02
CA ARG A 98 -3.61 -2.43 6.83
C ARG A 98 -4.59 -3.59 7.04
N SER A 99 -5.86 -3.32 7.30
CA SER A 99 -6.89 -4.36 7.45
C SER A 99 -7.06 -5.17 6.18
N GLU A 100 -7.21 -4.50 5.03
CA GLU A 100 -7.33 -5.17 3.72
C GLU A 100 -6.14 -6.09 3.44
N LYS A 101 -4.93 -5.66 3.79
CA LYS A 101 -3.74 -6.48 3.65
C LYS A 101 -3.79 -7.71 4.56
N LEU A 102 -4.16 -7.54 5.83
CA LEU A 102 -4.28 -8.65 6.78
C LEU A 102 -5.35 -9.65 6.33
N GLU A 103 -6.51 -9.18 5.88
CA GLU A 103 -7.57 -10.02 5.33
C GLU A 103 -7.13 -10.77 4.07
N ALA A 104 -6.37 -10.13 3.18
CA ALA A 104 -5.82 -10.78 2.01
C ALA A 104 -4.78 -11.86 2.38
N ASP A 105 -3.92 -11.58 3.37
CA ASP A 105 -2.93 -12.54 3.87
C ASP A 105 -3.62 -13.71 4.60
N ASP A 106 -4.66 -13.47 5.39
CA ASP A 106 -5.49 -14.51 6.03
C ASP A 106 -6.22 -15.36 4.99
N ARG A 107 -6.78 -14.76 3.94
CA ARG A 107 -7.42 -15.50 2.84
C ARG A 107 -6.44 -16.44 2.16
N LYS A 108 -5.24 -15.95 1.83
CA LYS A 108 -4.16 -16.78 1.26
C LYS A 108 -3.76 -17.91 2.19
N ARG A 109 -3.70 -17.66 3.51
CA ARG A 109 -3.43 -18.73 4.48
C ARG A 109 -4.51 -19.80 4.44
N ASN A 110 -5.78 -19.40 4.44
CA ASN A 110 -6.90 -20.34 4.40
C ASN A 110 -6.91 -21.16 3.10
N GLU A 111 -6.68 -20.53 1.94
CA GLU A 111 -6.54 -21.23 0.66
C GLU A 111 -5.42 -22.27 0.70
N LEU A 112 -4.27 -21.93 1.29
CA LEU A 112 -3.16 -22.87 1.44
C LEU A 112 -3.49 -24.02 2.40
N GLU A 113 -4.22 -23.75 3.48
CA GLU A 113 -4.70 -24.80 4.39
C GLU A 113 -5.67 -25.77 3.70
N GLU A 114 -6.60 -25.25 2.89
CA GLU A 114 -7.51 -26.07 2.08
C GLU A 114 -6.75 -26.95 1.09
N LEU A 115 -5.77 -26.38 0.37
CA LEU A 115 -4.92 -27.13 -0.56
C LEU A 115 -4.09 -28.22 0.12
N MET A 116 -3.62 -27.97 1.35
CA MET A 116 -2.81 -28.92 2.12
C MET A 116 -3.65 -30.01 2.84
N LEU A 117 -4.95 -29.80 3.00
CA LEU A 117 -5.83 -30.72 3.74
C LEU A 117 -5.85 -32.16 3.18
N PRO A 118 -5.96 -32.39 1.86
CA PRO A 118 -5.90 -33.74 1.29
C PRO A 118 -4.56 -34.43 1.56
N ILE A 119 -3.45 -33.70 1.44
CA ILE A 119 -2.09 -34.20 1.69
C ILE A 119 -1.94 -34.61 3.16
N ARG A 120 -2.45 -33.80 4.11
CA ARG A 120 -2.46 -34.15 5.55
C ARG A 120 -3.28 -35.41 5.82
N LYS A 121 -4.44 -35.58 5.18
CA LYS A 121 -5.28 -36.78 5.30
C LYS A 121 -4.55 -38.02 4.75
N GLN A 122 -3.90 -37.90 3.59
CA GLN A 122 -3.11 -38.98 2.99
C GLN A 122 -1.92 -39.37 3.88
N TYR A 123 -1.18 -38.39 4.38
CA TYR A 123 -0.09 -38.62 5.32
C TYR A 123 -0.57 -39.35 6.58
N GLY A 124 -1.66 -38.88 7.20
CA GLY A 124 -2.25 -39.54 8.37
C GLY A 124 -2.70 -40.99 8.09
N ALA A 125 -3.21 -41.28 6.89
CA ALA A 125 -3.58 -42.63 6.47
C ALA A 125 -2.37 -43.55 6.32
N LEU A 126 -1.28 -43.06 5.71
CA LEU A 126 -0.01 -43.80 5.55
C LEU A 126 0.63 -44.11 6.91
N THR A 127 0.65 -43.12 7.81
CA THR A 127 1.15 -43.30 9.18
C THR A 127 0.34 -44.33 9.95
N LYS A 128 -1.01 -44.32 9.86
CA LYS A 128 -1.87 -45.34 10.49
C LYS A 128 -1.62 -46.74 9.95
N ARG A 129 -1.30 -46.87 8.66
CA ARG A 129 -0.94 -48.13 8.00
C ARG A 129 0.50 -48.58 8.28
N ARG A 130 1.27 -47.80 9.03
CA ARG A 130 2.72 -47.99 9.27
C ARG A 130 3.54 -48.01 7.97
N ASP A 131 3.03 -47.41 6.90
CA ASP A 131 3.73 -47.27 5.64
C ASP A 131 4.70 -46.09 5.70
N ARG A 132 5.88 -46.35 6.26
CA ARG A 132 6.94 -45.35 6.42
C ARG A 132 7.54 -44.91 5.09
N ALA A 133 7.59 -45.81 4.10
CA ALA A 133 8.13 -45.49 2.78
C ALA A 133 7.19 -44.56 2.02
N GLY A 134 5.88 -44.82 2.04
CA GLY A 134 4.87 -43.95 1.46
C GLY A 134 4.81 -42.59 2.14
N ALA A 135 4.92 -42.54 3.48
CA ALA A 135 4.94 -41.28 4.22
C ALA A 135 6.18 -40.43 3.86
N ALA A 136 7.37 -41.03 3.80
CA ALA A 136 8.60 -40.34 3.41
C ALA A 136 8.56 -39.86 1.95
N ALA A 137 8.01 -40.66 1.04
CA ALA A 137 7.85 -40.26 -0.37
C ALA A 137 6.89 -39.07 -0.53
N LEU A 138 5.81 -39.03 0.26
CA LEU A 138 4.86 -37.92 0.28
C LEU A 138 5.52 -36.63 0.81
N GLU A 139 6.30 -36.73 1.89
CA GLU A 139 7.07 -35.59 2.42
C GLU A 139 8.09 -35.06 1.40
N GLU A 140 8.83 -35.95 0.74
CA GLU A 140 9.81 -35.55 -0.28
C GLU A 140 9.14 -34.88 -1.49
N ALA A 141 7.98 -35.39 -1.92
CA ALA A 141 7.20 -34.79 -3.00
C ALA A 141 6.72 -33.37 -2.64
N VAL A 142 6.24 -33.15 -1.42
CA VAL A 142 5.86 -31.82 -0.93
C VAL A 142 7.07 -30.89 -0.88
N LEU A 143 8.20 -31.33 -0.33
CA LEU A 143 9.43 -30.54 -0.27
C LEU A 143 9.96 -30.19 -1.68
N ARG A 144 9.85 -31.13 -2.63
CA ARG A 144 10.23 -30.91 -4.03
C ARG A 144 9.31 -29.88 -4.70
N ALA A 145 8.01 -29.92 -4.42
CA ALA A 145 7.07 -28.93 -4.91
C ALA A 145 7.32 -27.52 -4.32
N LEU A 146 7.65 -27.44 -3.02
CA LEU A 146 7.99 -26.17 -2.35
C LEU A 146 9.32 -25.58 -2.83
N ARG A 147 10.28 -26.43 -3.23
CA ARG A 147 11.57 -26.02 -3.79
C ARG A 147 11.50 -25.70 -5.29
N ALA A 148 10.44 -26.10 -5.98
CA ALA A 148 10.27 -25.79 -7.38
C ALA A 148 10.14 -24.28 -7.55
N PRO A 149 10.86 -23.66 -8.50
CA PRO A 149 10.71 -22.23 -8.76
C PRO A 149 9.26 -21.94 -9.12
N ILE A 150 8.70 -20.87 -8.55
CA ILE A 150 7.36 -20.37 -8.88
C ILE A 150 7.32 -20.21 -10.40
N ARG A 151 6.53 -21.04 -11.08
CA ARG A 151 6.33 -20.88 -12.52
C ARG A 151 5.69 -19.51 -12.71
N LYS A 152 6.37 -18.61 -13.43
CA LYS A 152 5.78 -17.38 -13.96
C LYS A 152 4.75 -17.76 -15.01
N ALA A 153 3.58 -18.16 -14.56
CA ALA A 153 2.35 -18.33 -15.32
C ALA A 153 1.27 -17.99 -14.29
N GLU A 154 0.75 -16.78 -14.22
CA GLU A 154 -0.03 -16.11 -15.27
C GLU A 154 0.24 -14.59 -15.25
N GLU A 155 1.00 -14.08 -16.23
CA GLU A 155 0.85 -12.70 -16.72
C GLU A 155 0.11 -12.82 -18.05
N LYS A 156 -1.22 -12.75 -18.00
CA LYS A 156 -2.09 -12.44 -19.14
C LYS A 156 -3.25 -11.59 -18.66
#